data_AF-A0A1E3Y337-F1
#
_entry.id   AF-A0A1E3Y337-F1
#
_cell.length_a   1.000
_cell.length_b   1.000
_cell.length_c   1.000
_cell.angle_alpha   90.00
_cell.angle_beta   90.00
_cell.angle_gamma   90.00
#
_symmetry.space_group_name_H-M   'P 1'
#
loop_
_entity.id
_entity.type
_entity.pdbx_description
1 polymer ?
#
loop_
_entity_poly.entity_id
_entity_poly.type
_entity_poly.pdbx_seq_one_letter_code
_entity_poly.pdbx_strand_id
1 'polypeptide(L)'
;MSQIFPKSANALARMGLVGAVGFVLCLGLVVFTLFRSTWATKQHEFVEQPIQFSHAHHVGGVGIDCRYCHTSVEKSAFAGIPPTQTCMNCHNQIWTNAPILEPVRASLRDDTNLHWTRVHDLPDFVYFSHQIHVKQGVGCATCHGPVDKMPLVYQAQSLLMEWCLDCHRAPEKYLRPREEVFNMAYEAPANQLELGRQLKAEYNVASVEHLTSCSVCHR
;
A
#
# COMPACT_ATOMS: atom_id res chain seq x y z
N MET A 1 17.88 -62.27 28.95
CA MET A 1 18.17 -61.12 28.06
C MET A 1 18.51 -59.93 28.94
N SER A 2 19.66 -59.29 28.73
CA SER A 2 20.05 -58.09 29.49
C SER A 2 19.20 -56.90 29.06
N GLN A 3 18.80 -56.06 30.01
CA GLN A 3 18.04 -54.85 29.73
C GLN A 3 18.96 -53.83 29.04
N ILE A 4 18.74 -53.62 27.74
CA ILE A 4 19.58 -52.73 26.90
C ILE A 4 19.26 -51.24 27.17
N PHE A 5 18.00 -50.89 27.49
CA PHE A 5 17.58 -49.52 27.77
C PHE A 5 17.06 -49.34 29.21
N PRO A 6 17.51 -48.31 29.95
CA PRO A 6 17.02 -48.02 31.29
C PRO A 6 15.54 -47.59 31.26
N LYS A 7 14.81 -47.74 32.37
CA LYS A 7 13.37 -47.37 32.45
C LYS A 7 13.12 -45.88 32.12
N SER A 8 14.11 -45.01 32.34
CA SER A 8 14.08 -43.59 31.97
C SER A 8 14.05 -43.34 30.46
N ALA A 9 14.48 -44.30 29.63
CA ALA A 9 14.52 -44.16 28.18
C ALA A 9 13.12 -43.91 27.59
N ASN A 10 12.06 -44.52 28.15
CA ASN A 10 10.68 -44.25 27.72
C ASN A 10 10.24 -42.82 28.02
N ALA A 11 10.60 -42.28 29.18
CA ALA A 11 10.28 -40.91 29.55
C ALA A 11 11.06 -39.91 28.69
N LEU A 12 12.36 -40.15 28.49
CA LEU A 12 13.23 -39.32 27.65
C LEU A 12 12.79 -39.35 26.18
N ALA A 13 12.43 -40.51 25.64
CA ALA A 13 11.93 -40.62 24.26
C ALA A 13 10.61 -39.86 24.09
N ARG A 14 9.65 -39.99 25.02
CA ARG A 14 8.38 -39.24 24.97
C ARG A 14 8.59 -37.73 25.09
N MET A 15 9.38 -37.28 26.06
CA MET A 15 9.70 -35.86 26.25
C MET A 15 10.47 -35.30 25.05
N GLY A 16 11.42 -36.06 24.50
CA GLY A 16 12.16 -35.69 23.31
C GLY A 16 11.26 -35.55 22.08
N LEU A 17 10.29 -36.45 21.91
CA LEU A 17 9.36 -36.41 20.77
C LEU A 17 8.38 -35.23 20.89
N VAL A 18 7.82 -34.99 22.08
CA VAL A 18 6.97 -33.82 22.36
C VAL A 18 7.79 -32.52 22.22
N GLY A 19 9.01 -32.49 22.73
CA GLY A 19 9.91 -31.34 22.62
C GLY A 19 10.29 -31.04 21.18
N ALA A 20 10.59 -32.06 20.38
CA ALA A 20 10.90 -31.91 18.96
C ALA A 20 9.68 -31.39 18.16
N VAL A 21 8.50 -31.97 18.38
CA VAL A 21 7.26 -31.49 17.75
C VAL A 21 6.96 -30.04 18.17
N GLY A 22 7.06 -29.74 19.47
CA GLY A 22 6.88 -28.38 19.98
C GLY A 22 7.87 -27.38 19.40
N PHE A 23 9.14 -27.77 19.25
CA PHE A 23 10.16 -26.94 18.62
C PHE A 23 9.87 -26.67 17.15
N VAL A 24 9.49 -27.70 16.38
CA VAL A 24 9.14 -27.54 14.96
C VAL A 24 7.92 -26.64 14.78
N LEU A 25 6.88 -26.81 15.60
CA LEU A 25 5.70 -25.94 15.58
C LEU A 25 6.04 -24.50 15.95
N CYS A 26 6.86 -24.31 16.99
CA CYS A 26 7.33 -22.98 17.41
C CYS A 26 8.15 -22.31 16.30
N LEU A 27 9.10 -23.02 15.70
CA LEU A 27 9.90 -22.53 14.60
C LEU A 27 9.04 -22.17 13.39
N GLY A 28 8.10 -23.04 13.01
CA GLY A 28 7.15 -22.78 11.94
C GLY A 28 6.31 -21.53 12.20
N LEU A 29 5.83 -21.34 13.44
CA LEU A 29 5.09 -20.15 13.83
C LEU A 29 5.95 -18.88 13.77
N VAL A 30 7.20 -18.93 14.25
CA VAL A 30 8.14 -17.80 14.18
C VAL A 30 8.43 -17.42 12.72
N VAL A 31 8.71 -18.41 11.87
CA VAL A 31 8.95 -18.16 10.45
C VAL A 31 7.71 -17.55 9.79
N PHE A 32 6.53 -18.11 10.04
CA PHE A 32 5.27 -17.62 9.49
C PHE A 32 4.96 -16.17 9.93
N THR A 33 5.15 -15.83 11.20
CA THR A 33 4.91 -14.47 11.70
C THR A 33 5.94 -13.48 11.17
N LEU A 34 7.22 -13.87 11.05
CA LEU A 34 8.27 -13.01 10.48
C LEU A 34 7.97 -12.65 9.02
N PHE A 35 7.63 -13.63 8.18
CA PHE A 35 7.32 -13.36 6.76
C PHE A 35 6.06 -12.52 6.54
N ARG A 36 5.16 -12.45 7.53
CA ARG A 36 3.95 -11.63 7.50
C ARG A 36 4.09 -10.32 8.28
N SER A 37 5.26 -10.07 8.86
CA SER A 37 5.50 -8.87 9.66
C SER A 37 5.74 -7.65 8.78
N THR A 38 5.54 -6.47 9.36
CA THR A 38 5.80 -5.18 8.71
C THR A 38 7.26 -5.04 8.25
N TRP A 39 8.18 -5.73 8.91
CA TRP A 39 9.60 -5.78 8.53
C TRP A 39 9.80 -6.49 7.18
N ALA A 40 9.15 -7.63 6.98
CA ALA A 40 9.27 -8.38 5.72
C ALA A 40 8.64 -7.63 4.53
N THR A 41 7.53 -6.93 4.76
CA THR A 41 6.84 -6.12 3.74
C THR A 41 7.40 -4.71 3.62
N LYS A 42 8.41 -4.33 4.42
CA LYS A 42 8.99 -2.97 4.49
C LYS A 42 7.95 -1.86 4.69
N GLN A 43 6.87 -2.16 5.42
CA GLN A 43 5.86 -1.15 5.72
C GLN A 43 6.46 -0.08 6.65
N HIS A 44 6.10 1.18 6.41
CA HIS A 44 6.59 2.34 7.16
C HIS A 44 8.09 2.62 7.03
N GLU A 45 8.79 1.95 6.10
CA GLU A 45 10.15 2.30 5.71
C GLU A 45 10.11 3.34 4.59
N PHE A 46 10.99 4.35 4.67
CA PHE A 46 11.17 5.30 3.58
C PHE A 46 12.20 4.77 2.59
N VAL A 47 12.02 5.12 1.32
CA VAL A 47 12.94 4.77 0.25
C VAL A 47 13.66 6.04 -0.21
N GLU A 48 14.97 5.95 -0.44
CA GLU A 48 15.70 7.07 -1.01
C GLU A 48 15.19 7.42 -2.42
N GLN A 49 14.96 8.71 -2.63
CA GLN A 49 14.47 9.26 -3.89
C GLN A 49 15.52 10.20 -4.49
N PRO A 50 15.51 10.43 -5.81
CA PRO A 50 16.39 11.41 -6.44
C PRO A 50 16.27 12.80 -5.81
N ILE A 51 15.04 13.16 -5.40
CA ILE A 51 14.72 14.32 -4.58
C ILE A 51 13.77 13.85 -3.48
N GLN A 52 14.05 14.23 -2.24
CA GLN A 52 13.21 13.91 -1.09
C GLN A 52 11.95 14.79 -1.09
N PHE A 53 10.99 14.45 -1.96
CA PHE A 53 9.76 15.18 -2.16
C PHE A 53 8.80 15.02 -0.96
N SER A 54 8.32 16.15 -0.44
CA SER A 54 7.42 16.19 0.72
C SER A 54 5.96 16.36 0.32
N HIS A 55 5.18 15.28 0.45
CA HIS A 55 3.72 15.35 0.31
C HIS A 55 3.09 16.14 1.44
N ALA A 56 3.65 16.06 2.65
CA ALA A 56 3.20 16.86 3.79
C ALA A 56 3.22 18.37 3.50
N HIS A 57 4.25 18.84 2.80
CA HIS A 57 4.31 20.25 2.41
C HIS A 57 3.31 20.58 1.29
N HIS A 58 3.31 19.83 0.19
CA HIS A 58 2.53 20.18 -1.00
C HIS A 58 1.02 19.94 -0.83
N VAL A 59 0.64 18.86 -0.16
CA VAL A 59 -0.76 18.51 0.07
C VAL A 59 -1.24 19.11 1.39
N GLY A 60 -0.61 18.74 2.51
CA GLY A 60 -1.06 19.20 3.84
C GLY A 60 -0.81 20.68 4.11
N GLY A 61 0.32 21.22 3.65
CA GLY A 61 0.70 22.62 3.87
C GLY A 61 0.10 23.60 2.86
N VAL A 62 0.22 23.28 1.56
CA VAL A 62 -0.21 24.17 0.46
C VAL A 62 -1.64 23.88 -0.01
N GLY A 63 -2.17 22.68 0.21
CA GLY A 63 -3.53 22.30 -0.19
C GLY A 63 -3.66 21.87 -1.66
N ILE A 64 -2.59 21.38 -2.29
CA ILE A 64 -2.63 20.90 -3.67
C ILE A 64 -3.42 19.58 -3.73
N ASP A 65 -4.43 19.52 -4.61
CA ASP A 65 -5.19 18.31 -4.89
C ASP A 65 -4.30 17.23 -5.54
N CYS A 66 -4.49 15.97 -5.13
CA CYS A 66 -3.67 14.84 -5.58
C CYS A 66 -3.61 14.71 -7.11
N ARG A 67 -4.68 15.06 -7.82
CA ARG A 67 -4.82 14.94 -9.28
C ARG A 67 -4.01 15.97 -10.04
N TYR A 68 -3.55 17.04 -9.40
CA TYR A 68 -2.67 18.02 -10.05
C TYR A 68 -1.37 17.35 -10.53
N CYS A 69 -0.82 16.44 -9.71
CA CYS A 69 0.37 15.67 -10.05
C CYS A 69 0.02 14.29 -10.63
N HIS A 70 -0.95 13.59 -10.04
CA HIS A 70 -1.34 12.23 -10.44
C HIS A 70 -2.54 12.25 -11.39
N THR A 71 -2.35 12.89 -12.54
CA THR A 71 -3.42 13.29 -13.47
C THR A 71 -4.20 12.13 -14.09
N SER A 72 -3.61 10.93 -14.16
CA SER A 72 -4.24 9.76 -14.80
C SER A 72 -4.98 8.85 -13.81
N VAL A 73 -4.97 9.16 -12.51
CA VAL A 73 -5.54 8.30 -11.46
C VAL A 73 -7.03 7.94 -11.68
N GLU A 74 -7.81 8.86 -12.27
CA GLU A 74 -9.24 8.65 -12.54
C GLU A 74 -9.54 7.91 -13.85
N LYS A 75 -8.55 7.82 -14.76
CA LYS A 75 -8.75 7.41 -16.16
C LYS A 75 -7.91 6.22 -16.59
N SER A 76 -6.86 5.90 -15.85
CA SER A 76 -5.89 4.86 -16.21
C SER A 76 -5.71 3.85 -15.08
N ALA A 77 -5.13 2.70 -15.43
CA ALA A 77 -4.71 1.71 -14.46
C ALA A 77 -3.54 2.21 -13.60
N PHE A 78 -2.68 3.03 -14.19
CA PHE A 78 -1.55 3.66 -13.50
C PHE A 78 -1.88 5.12 -13.16
N ALA A 79 -1.65 5.53 -11.91
CA ALA A 79 -1.92 6.90 -11.45
C ALA A 79 -0.99 7.96 -12.07
N GLY A 80 0.14 7.54 -12.63
CA GLY A 80 1.16 8.44 -13.16
C GLY A 80 2.07 8.97 -12.06
N ILE A 81 3.31 9.27 -12.43
CA ILE A 81 4.22 10.10 -11.65
C ILE A 81 4.40 11.40 -12.46
N PRO A 82 4.32 12.58 -11.85
CA PRO A 82 4.38 13.84 -12.60
C PRO A 82 5.71 13.97 -13.35
N PRO A 83 5.70 14.50 -14.58
CA PRO A 83 6.92 14.89 -15.27
C PRO A 83 7.56 16.10 -14.57
N THR A 84 8.84 16.34 -14.86
CA THR A 84 9.61 17.48 -14.34
C THR A 84 8.92 18.82 -14.60
N GLN A 85 8.21 18.94 -15.73
CA GLN A 85 7.45 20.15 -16.06
C GLN A 85 6.41 20.52 -15.00
N THR A 86 5.74 19.56 -14.38
CA THR A 86 4.75 19.83 -13.32
C THR A 86 5.40 20.50 -12.11
N CYS A 87 6.60 20.05 -11.72
CA CYS A 87 7.39 20.68 -10.66
C CYS A 87 7.76 22.12 -11.05
N MET A 88 8.15 22.32 -12.31
CA MET A 88 8.64 23.58 -12.83
C MET A 88 7.56 24.62 -13.10
N ASN A 89 6.27 24.25 -13.10
CA ASN A 89 5.16 25.21 -13.14
C ASN A 89 5.22 26.23 -12.00
N CYS A 90 5.78 25.85 -10.84
CA CYS A 90 5.98 26.74 -9.70
C CYS A 90 7.47 26.97 -9.42
N HIS A 91 8.29 25.93 -9.46
CA HIS A 91 9.71 26.01 -9.08
C HIS A 91 10.61 26.77 -10.06
N ASN A 92 10.04 27.31 -11.15
CA ASN A 92 10.66 28.34 -11.96
C ASN A 92 10.57 29.76 -11.36
N GLN A 93 9.74 29.97 -10.34
CA GLN A 93 9.48 31.26 -9.69
C GLN A 93 9.72 31.21 -8.18
N ILE A 94 9.47 30.07 -7.54
CA ILE A 94 9.65 29.89 -6.09
C ILE A 94 10.81 28.94 -5.80
N TRP A 95 11.60 29.28 -4.76
CA TRP A 95 12.73 28.45 -4.31
C TRP A 95 13.72 28.09 -5.43
N THR A 96 13.83 28.95 -6.45
CA THR A 96 14.52 28.66 -7.72
C THR A 96 15.97 28.25 -7.54
N ASN A 97 16.65 28.75 -6.51
CA ASN A 97 18.06 28.46 -6.20
C ASN A 97 18.24 27.51 -5.01
N ALA A 98 17.17 26.88 -4.51
CA ALA A 98 17.28 25.93 -3.40
C ALA A 98 18.14 24.72 -3.83
N PRO A 99 19.15 24.31 -3.04
CA PRO A 99 20.03 23.20 -3.40
C PRO A 99 19.28 21.88 -3.61
N ILE A 100 18.23 21.63 -2.83
CA ILE A 100 17.41 20.40 -2.93
C ILE A 100 16.70 20.25 -4.29
N LEU A 101 16.47 21.36 -5.01
CA LEU A 101 15.81 21.36 -6.32
C LEU A 101 16.79 21.24 -7.49
N GLU A 102 18.10 21.14 -7.24
CA GLU A 102 19.07 20.99 -8.33
C GLU A 102 18.78 19.78 -9.23
N PRO A 103 18.38 18.60 -8.73
CA PRO A 103 18.07 17.49 -9.61
C PRO A 103 16.84 17.77 -10.50
N VAL A 104 15.85 18.55 -10.03
CA VAL A 104 14.69 18.98 -10.85
C VAL A 104 15.15 19.94 -11.95
N ARG A 105 16.00 20.91 -11.61
CA ARG A 105 16.55 21.87 -12.58
C ARG A 105 17.43 21.19 -13.62
N ALA A 106 18.29 20.26 -13.19
CA ALA A 106 19.12 19.45 -14.07
C ALA A 106 18.25 18.60 -15.01
N SER A 107 17.22 17.95 -14.47
CA SER A 107 16.25 17.20 -15.27
C SER A 107 15.59 18.06 -16.36
N LEU A 108 15.20 19.30 -16.05
CA LEU A 108 14.64 20.23 -17.04
C LEU A 108 15.68 20.71 -18.06
N ARG A 109 16.87 21.10 -17.59
CA ARG A 109 17.95 21.66 -18.43
C ARG A 109 18.50 20.63 -19.41
N ASP A 110 18.67 19.41 -18.94
CA ASP A 110 19.37 18.34 -19.65
C ASP A 110 18.38 17.40 -20.37
N ASP A 111 17.07 17.69 -20.30
CA ASP A 111 15.96 16.88 -20.87
C ASP A 111 16.02 15.40 -20.47
N THR A 112 16.35 15.15 -19.20
CA THR A 112 16.49 13.81 -18.62
C THR A 112 15.43 13.59 -17.56
N ASN A 113 14.77 12.44 -17.55
CA ASN A 113 13.70 12.18 -16.59
C ASN A 113 14.25 11.92 -15.18
N LEU A 114 13.49 12.35 -14.17
CA LEU A 114 13.73 11.95 -12.79
C LEU A 114 13.41 10.45 -12.61
N HIS A 115 14.40 9.68 -12.16
CA HIS A 115 14.27 8.24 -11.93
C HIS A 115 13.76 7.94 -10.52
N TRP A 116 12.45 8.06 -10.32
CA TRP A 116 11.82 7.77 -9.03
C TRP A 116 11.88 6.29 -8.68
N THR A 117 12.10 6.00 -7.39
CA THR A 117 11.99 4.64 -6.85
C THR A 117 10.55 4.43 -6.39
N ARG A 118 9.86 3.43 -6.95
CA ARG A 118 8.47 3.15 -6.58
C ARG A 118 8.41 2.61 -5.14
N VAL A 119 7.55 3.22 -4.31
CA VAL A 119 7.34 2.77 -2.91
C VAL A 119 6.29 1.68 -2.82
N HIS A 120 5.19 1.81 -3.56
CA HIS A 120 4.14 0.79 -3.64
C HIS A 120 4.38 -0.05 -4.90
N ASP A 121 5.17 -1.11 -4.78
CA ASP A 121 5.56 -1.96 -5.91
C ASP A 121 4.92 -3.34 -5.78
N LEU A 122 3.87 -3.56 -6.59
CA LEU A 122 3.24 -4.87 -6.71
C LEU A 122 4.02 -5.71 -7.73
N PRO A 123 4.08 -7.05 -7.55
CA PRO A 123 4.71 -7.92 -8.53
C PRO A 123 4.09 -7.77 -9.92
N ASP A 124 4.89 -7.94 -10.98
CA ASP A 124 4.45 -7.74 -12.37
C ASP A 124 3.31 -8.68 -12.82
N PHE A 125 3.11 -9.81 -12.14
CA PHE A 125 1.98 -10.72 -12.36
C PHE A 125 0.67 -10.26 -11.69
N VAL A 126 0.67 -9.06 -11.09
CA VAL A 126 -0.49 -8.42 -10.48
C VAL A 126 -0.87 -7.19 -11.30
N TYR A 127 -1.95 -7.30 -12.07
CA TYR A 127 -2.56 -6.18 -12.73
C TYR A 127 -3.44 -5.38 -11.76
N PHE A 128 -3.00 -4.19 -11.39
CA PHE A 128 -3.76 -3.24 -10.59
C PHE A 128 -4.26 -2.07 -11.44
N SER A 129 -5.47 -1.57 -11.16
CA SER A 129 -6.05 -0.44 -11.89
C SER A 129 -6.55 0.65 -10.94
N HIS A 130 -5.96 1.84 -10.96
CA HIS A 130 -6.39 2.96 -10.11
C HIS A 130 -7.80 3.45 -10.43
N GLN A 131 -8.11 3.64 -11.72
CA GLN A 131 -9.38 4.22 -12.15
C GLN A 131 -10.61 3.48 -11.63
N ILE A 132 -10.58 2.14 -11.54
CA ILE A 132 -11.73 1.38 -11.08
C ILE A 132 -11.97 1.61 -9.59
N HIS A 133 -10.92 1.62 -8.78
CA HIS A 133 -11.04 1.85 -7.34
C HIS A 133 -11.57 3.26 -7.04
N VAL A 134 -11.03 4.27 -7.72
CA VAL A 134 -11.51 5.66 -7.60
C VAL A 134 -12.97 5.79 -8.03
N LYS A 135 -13.33 5.22 -9.20
CA LYS A 135 -14.73 5.25 -9.70
C LYS A 135 -15.70 4.51 -8.79
N GLN A 136 -15.22 3.49 -8.07
CA GLN A 136 -16.02 2.73 -7.12
C GLN A 136 -16.03 3.33 -5.71
N GLY A 137 -15.44 4.52 -5.50
CA GLY A 137 -15.52 5.21 -4.21
C GLY A 137 -14.49 4.73 -3.17
N VAL A 138 -13.34 4.21 -3.60
CA VAL A 138 -12.23 3.87 -2.71
C VAL A 138 -11.30 5.08 -2.59
N GLY A 139 -11.18 5.62 -1.37
CA GLY A 139 -10.33 6.78 -1.09
C GLY A 139 -8.84 6.46 -1.08
N CYS A 140 -8.02 7.46 -1.45
CA CYS A 140 -6.55 7.32 -1.50
C CYS A 140 -5.96 6.91 -0.15
N ALA A 141 -6.47 7.47 0.94
CA ALA A 141 -5.99 7.23 2.30
C ALA A 141 -6.15 5.78 2.78
N THR A 142 -7.14 5.05 2.26
CA THR A 142 -7.36 3.64 2.64
C THR A 142 -6.17 2.78 2.20
N CYS A 143 -5.62 3.03 1.01
CA CYS A 143 -4.51 2.24 0.44
C CYS A 143 -3.14 2.84 0.76
N HIS A 144 -3.00 4.17 0.68
CA HIS A 144 -1.72 4.86 0.80
C HIS A 144 -1.45 5.44 2.19
N GLY A 145 -2.43 5.37 3.11
CA GLY A 145 -2.33 6.03 4.42
C GLY A 145 -2.44 7.56 4.33
N PRO A 146 -2.07 8.29 5.39
CA PRO A 146 -2.21 9.75 5.46
C PRO A 146 -1.08 10.47 4.71
N VAL A 147 -1.07 10.36 3.37
CA VAL A 147 -0.03 10.94 2.49
C VAL A 147 0.13 12.45 2.66
N ASP A 148 -0.96 13.15 2.98
CA ASP A 148 -1.00 14.57 3.33
C ASP A 148 -0.17 14.91 4.59
N LYS A 149 0.20 13.92 5.38
CA LYS A 149 1.04 14.03 6.59
C LYS A 149 2.38 13.33 6.42
N MET A 150 2.74 12.89 5.22
CA MET A 150 4.00 12.19 4.94
C MET A 150 5.05 13.15 4.37
N PRO A 151 6.09 13.54 5.14
CA PRO A 151 7.23 14.26 4.58
C PRO A 151 8.01 13.41 3.60
N LEU A 152 8.05 12.10 3.82
CA LEU A 152 8.59 11.09 2.91
C LEU A 152 7.53 10.01 2.77
N VAL A 153 7.21 9.62 1.54
CA VAL A 153 6.21 8.59 1.31
C VAL A 153 6.76 7.23 1.71
N TYR A 154 5.93 6.46 2.41
CA TYR A 154 6.19 5.08 2.79
C TYR A 154 4.97 4.22 2.44
N GLN A 155 5.15 2.91 2.43
CA GLN A 155 4.06 1.98 2.24
C GLN A 155 3.31 1.79 3.58
N ALA A 156 2.06 2.27 3.65
CA ALA A 156 1.24 2.15 4.87
C ALA A 156 0.63 0.75 5.03
N GLN A 157 0.14 0.16 3.94
CA GLN A 157 -0.55 -1.13 3.95
C GLN A 157 0.39 -2.26 3.51
N SER A 158 0.10 -3.51 3.87
CA SER A 158 1.01 -4.63 3.56
C SER A 158 1.09 -4.95 2.06
N LEU A 159 0.05 -4.60 1.30
CA LEU A 159 -0.14 -4.95 -0.11
C LEU A 159 -0.07 -6.45 -0.39
N LEU A 160 -0.20 -7.28 0.66
CA LEU A 160 -0.34 -8.71 0.51
C LEU A 160 -1.70 -9.02 -0.12
N MET A 161 -1.77 -10.11 -0.89
CA MET A 161 -3.01 -10.56 -1.54
C MET A 161 -4.17 -10.66 -0.55
N GLU A 162 -3.93 -11.12 0.68
CA GLU A 162 -4.94 -11.20 1.73
C GLU A 162 -5.57 -9.86 2.07
N TRP A 163 -4.76 -8.79 2.20
CA TRP A 163 -5.26 -7.45 2.48
C TRP A 163 -6.17 -6.94 1.36
N CYS A 164 -5.78 -7.17 0.10
CA CYS A 164 -6.60 -6.85 -1.06
C CYS A 164 -7.91 -7.66 -1.07
N LEU A 165 -7.83 -8.97 -0.82
CA LEU A 165 -8.99 -9.85 -0.81
C LEU A 165 -9.95 -9.55 0.35
N ASP A 166 -9.46 -9.14 1.52
CA ASP A 166 -10.31 -8.77 2.64
C ASP A 166 -11.16 -7.54 2.31
N CYS A 167 -10.58 -6.57 1.62
CA CYS A 167 -11.32 -5.44 1.05
C CYS A 167 -12.30 -5.91 -0.04
N HIS A 168 -11.88 -6.76 -0.98
CA HIS A 168 -12.75 -7.26 -2.05
C HIS A 168 -13.91 -8.13 -1.55
N ARG A 169 -13.74 -8.82 -0.41
CA ARG A 169 -14.80 -9.61 0.25
C ARG A 169 -15.81 -8.74 0.99
N ALA A 170 -15.37 -7.61 1.55
CA ALA A 170 -16.20 -6.71 2.33
C ALA A 170 -15.95 -5.23 2.00
N PRO A 171 -16.18 -4.80 0.75
CA PRO A 171 -15.84 -3.44 0.31
C PRO A 171 -16.62 -2.38 1.08
N GLU A 172 -17.85 -2.68 1.54
CA GLU A 172 -18.68 -1.77 2.33
C GLU A 172 -18.01 -1.22 3.60
N LYS A 173 -16.94 -1.87 4.10
CA LYS A 173 -16.15 -1.35 5.23
C LYS A 173 -15.29 -0.13 4.86
N TYR A 174 -15.03 0.08 3.57
CA TYR A 174 -14.01 1.01 3.08
C TYR A 174 -14.54 1.99 2.02
N LEU A 175 -15.67 1.69 1.39
CA LEU A 175 -16.30 2.59 0.42
C LEU A 175 -16.70 3.91 1.07
N ARG A 176 -16.51 5.00 0.33
CA ARG A 176 -16.93 6.35 0.70
C ARG A 176 -17.57 7.04 -0.51
N PRO A 177 -18.30 8.15 -0.32
CA PRO A 177 -18.85 8.93 -1.43
C PRO A 177 -17.74 9.36 -2.41
N ARG A 178 -18.02 9.38 -3.71
CA ARG A 178 -17.03 9.68 -4.76
C ARG A 178 -16.38 11.07 -4.59
N GLU A 179 -17.15 12.02 -4.11
CA GLU A 179 -16.74 13.37 -3.76
C GLU A 179 -15.68 13.41 -2.65
N GLU A 180 -15.61 12.38 -1.80
CA GLU A 180 -14.68 12.27 -0.67
C GLU A 180 -13.48 11.37 -0.97
N VAL A 181 -13.32 10.87 -2.20
CA VAL A 181 -12.23 9.95 -2.59
C VAL A 181 -10.85 10.59 -2.42
N PHE A 182 -10.73 11.87 -2.79
CA PHE A 182 -9.49 12.64 -2.70
C PHE A 182 -9.38 13.45 -1.41
N ASN A 183 -10.40 13.40 -0.54
CA ASN A 183 -10.34 14.04 0.76
C ASN A 183 -9.54 13.17 1.74
N MET A 184 -8.32 13.63 2.05
CA MET A 184 -7.43 12.96 3.00
C MET A 184 -7.87 13.08 4.46
N ALA A 185 -8.73 14.06 4.77
CA ALA A 185 -9.30 14.26 6.10
C ALA A 185 -10.61 13.49 6.33
N TYR A 186 -11.10 12.73 5.34
CA TYR A 186 -12.31 11.93 5.50
C TYR A 186 -12.13 10.87 6.58
N GLU A 187 -12.98 10.92 7.59
CA GLU A 187 -13.11 9.90 8.63
C GLU A 187 -14.37 9.08 8.37
N ALA A 188 -14.25 7.75 8.47
CA ALA A 188 -15.39 6.86 8.28
C ALA A 188 -16.48 7.15 9.33
N PRO A 189 -17.74 7.37 8.94
CA PRO A 189 -18.79 7.69 9.88
C PRO A 189 -19.12 6.47 10.77
N ALA A 190 -19.77 6.71 11.90
CA ALA A 190 -20.15 5.65 12.84
C ALA A 190 -21.03 4.56 12.19
N ASN A 191 -21.82 4.93 11.16
CA ASN A 191 -22.66 4.03 10.38
C ASN A 191 -22.00 3.54 9.07
N GLN A 192 -20.66 3.46 9.00
CA GLN A 192 -19.89 3.06 7.81
C GLN A 192 -20.45 1.83 7.08
N LEU A 193 -20.90 0.79 7.81
CA LEU A 193 -21.44 -0.42 7.16
C LEU A 193 -22.77 -0.17 6.44
N GLU A 194 -23.60 0.71 6.96
CA GLU A 194 -24.87 1.08 6.32
C GLU A 194 -24.60 1.91 5.06
N LEU A 195 -23.80 2.98 5.21
CA LEU A 195 -23.38 3.82 4.09
C LEU A 195 -22.68 2.99 3.01
N GLY A 196 -21.71 2.17 3.38
CA GLY A 196 -20.96 1.34 2.45
C GLY A 196 -21.83 0.34 1.70
N ARG A 197 -22.89 -0.22 2.31
CA ARG A 197 -23.85 -1.08 1.61
C ARG A 197 -24.71 -0.29 0.63
N GLN A 198 -25.13 0.92 1.00
CA GLN A 198 -25.85 1.83 0.09
C GLN A 198 -24.97 2.17 -1.11
N LEU A 199 -23.73 2.60 -0.88
CA LEU A 199 -22.76 2.94 -1.93
C LEU A 199 -22.42 1.74 -2.81
N LYS A 200 -22.24 0.55 -2.23
CA LYS A 200 -22.00 -0.69 -2.97
C LYS A 200 -23.11 -0.96 -3.99
N ALA A 201 -24.38 -0.76 -3.58
CA ALA A 201 -25.53 -0.90 -4.45
C ALA A 201 -25.61 0.23 -5.49
N GLU A 202 -25.45 1.48 -5.07
CA GLU A 202 -25.49 2.67 -5.94
C GLU A 202 -24.42 2.62 -7.04
N TYR A 203 -23.21 2.21 -6.69
CA TYR A 203 -22.08 2.16 -7.61
C TYR A 203 -22.00 0.86 -8.42
N ASN A 204 -22.95 -0.06 -8.22
CA ASN A 204 -22.99 -1.37 -8.86
C ASN A 204 -21.66 -2.12 -8.71
N VAL A 205 -21.12 -2.12 -7.49
CA VAL A 205 -19.89 -2.85 -7.17
C VAL A 205 -20.14 -4.35 -7.40
N ALA A 206 -19.23 -4.98 -8.13
CA ALA A 206 -19.36 -6.39 -8.51
C ALA A 206 -19.48 -7.32 -7.29
N SER A 207 -20.00 -8.52 -7.53
CA SER A 207 -20.16 -9.53 -6.48
C SER A 207 -18.81 -9.99 -5.93
N VAL A 208 -18.82 -10.54 -4.71
CA VAL A 208 -17.60 -11.03 -4.05
C VAL A 208 -16.96 -12.15 -4.86
N GLU A 209 -17.76 -13.02 -5.47
CA GLU A 209 -17.28 -14.13 -6.31
C GLU A 209 -16.52 -13.61 -7.53
N HIS A 210 -16.99 -12.50 -8.13
CA HIS A 210 -16.29 -11.88 -9.24
C HIS A 210 -15.02 -11.16 -8.76
N LEU A 211 -15.12 -10.31 -7.73
CA LEU A 211 -14.00 -9.51 -7.22
C LEU A 211 -12.83 -10.34 -6.68
N THR A 212 -13.10 -11.57 -6.26
CA THR A 212 -12.09 -12.50 -5.71
C THR A 212 -11.64 -13.56 -6.71
N SER A 213 -12.06 -13.48 -7.98
CA SER A 213 -11.57 -14.38 -9.01
C SER A 213 -10.13 -14.00 -9.42
N CYS A 214 -9.31 -15.00 -9.75
CA CYS A 214 -7.91 -14.76 -10.14
C CYS A 214 -7.81 -13.86 -11.38
N SER A 215 -8.78 -13.91 -12.31
CA SER A 215 -8.79 -13.12 -13.54
C SER A 215 -8.89 -11.61 -13.32
N VAL A 216 -9.30 -11.17 -12.12
CA VAL A 216 -9.35 -9.74 -11.78
C VAL A 216 -7.94 -9.16 -11.69
N CYS A 217 -6.99 -9.91 -11.13
CA CYS A 217 -5.66 -9.41 -10.78
C CYS A 217 -4.51 -10.15 -11.50
N HIS A 218 -4.68 -11.42 -11.85
CA HIS A 218 -3.63 -12.28 -12.41
C HIS A 218 -3.96 -12.64 -13.85
N ARG A 219 -3.50 -11.81 -14.78
CA ARG A 219 -3.78 -11.93 -16.22
C ARG A 219 -2.55 -11.65 -17.06
#